data_AF-A0A8E2LEV5-F1
#
_entry.id   AF-A0A8E2LEV5-F1
#
_cell.length_a   1.000
_cell.length_b   1.000
_cell.length_c   1.000
_cell.angle_alpha   90.00
_cell.angle_beta   90.00
_cell.angle_gamma   90.00
#
_symmetry.space_group_name_H-M   'P 1'
#
loop_
_entity.id
_entity.type
_entity.pdbx_description
1 polymer ?
#
loop_
_entity_poly.entity_id
_entity_poly.type
_entity_poly.pdbx_seq_one_letter_code
_entity_poly.pdbx_strand_id
1 'polypeptide(L)' 'MDGGPDEKDPEAVYAHYALQRLRIRPQEFFEMDRKEKAFVIASIDIRIKEEQKEAKRAKRKKK' A
#
# COMPACT_ATOMS: atom_id res chain seq x y z
N MET A 1 8.44 27.59 3.52
CA MET A 1 7.81 26.65 2.59
C MET A 1 6.68 25.99 3.34
N ASP A 2 5.47 26.19 2.84
CA ASP A 2 4.20 25.77 3.42
C ASP A 2 3.92 24.31 3.03
N GLY A 3 3.52 23.46 3.99
CA GLY A 3 3.23 22.04 3.80
C GLY A 3 3.25 21.27 5.12
N GLY A 4 2.11 21.25 5.82
CA GLY A 4 1.95 20.76 7.20
C GLY A 4 1.93 19.23 7.38
N PRO A 5 1.86 18.75 8.65
CA PRO A 5 2.17 17.37 9.05
C PRO A 5 1.12 16.29 8.75
N ASP A 6 0.20 16.51 7.80
CA ASP A 6 -0.92 15.58 7.51
C ASP A 6 -1.01 15.18 6.02
N GLU A 7 0.06 15.35 5.25
CA GLU A 7 0.13 14.73 3.92
C GLU A 7 0.64 13.29 4.08
N LYS A 8 -0.26 12.38 4.41
CA LYS A 8 0.05 10.94 4.36
C LYS A 8 0.19 10.55 2.89
N ASP A 9 1.37 10.79 2.32
CA ASP A 9 1.68 10.48 0.93
C ASP A 9 1.20 9.07 0.61
N PRO A 10 0.23 8.90 -0.32
CA PRO A 10 -0.29 7.58 -0.65
C PRO A 10 0.87 6.68 -1.14
N GLU A 11 1.83 7.26 -1.84
CA GLU A 11 3.06 6.60 -2.28
C GLU A 11 3.93 6.09 -1.12
N ALA A 12 4.02 6.82 0.01
CA ALA A 12 4.74 6.36 1.19
C ALA A 12 4.07 5.16 1.86
N VAL A 13 2.73 5.11 1.85
CA VAL A 13 1.97 3.96 2.36
C VAL A 13 2.21 2.72 1.50
N TYR A 14 2.19 2.87 0.17
CA TYR A 14 2.49 1.78 -0.75
C TYR A 14 3.94 1.32 -0.65
N ALA A 15 4.90 2.24 -0.53
CA ALA A 15 6.31 1.91 -0.33
C ALA A 15 6.54 1.13 0.97
N HIS A 16 5.89 1.53 2.07
CA HIS A 16 6.01 0.83 3.35
C HIS A 16 5.38 -0.58 3.29
N TYR A 17 4.24 -0.73 2.62
CA TYR A 17 3.59 -2.03 2.44
C TYR A 17 4.38 -2.95 1.50
N ALA A 18 5.00 -2.39 0.45
CA ALA A 18 5.88 -3.13 -0.45
C ALA A 18 7.15 -3.62 0.28
N LEU A 19 7.74 -2.78 1.13
CA LEU A 19 8.89 -3.16 1.94
C LEU A 19 8.56 -4.32 2.91
N GLN A 20 7.40 -4.25 3.58
CA GLN A 20 7.03 -5.20 4.62
C GLN A 20 6.50 -6.53 4.06
N ARG A 21 5.74 -6.53 2.95
CA ARG A 21 5.07 -7.74 2.42
C ARG A 21 5.64 -8.26 1.11
N LEU A 22 6.23 -7.42 0.27
CA LEU A 22 6.82 -7.83 -1.01
C LEU A 22 8.34 -7.99 -0.91
N ARG A 23 8.97 -7.47 0.15
CA ARG A 23 10.42 -7.53 0.39
C ARG A 23 11.22 -6.88 -0.76
N ILE A 24 10.56 -5.98 -1.49
CA ILE A 24 11.15 -5.19 -2.57
C ILE A 24 11.86 -4.00 -1.92
N ARG A 25 13.12 -3.76 -2.30
CA ARG A 25 13.83 -2.57 -1.82
C ARG A 25 13.17 -1.33 -2.41
N PRO A 26 13.02 -0.24 -1.64
CA PRO A 26 12.31 0.94 -2.11
C PRO A 26 13.01 1.58 -3.31
N GLN A 27 14.34 1.43 -3.42
CA GLN A 27 15.12 1.84 -4.59
C GLN A 27 14.71 1.04 -5.84
N GLU A 28 14.54 -0.28 -5.72
CA GLU A 28 14.14 -1.15 -6.84
C GLU A 28 12.72 -0.83 -7.32
N PHE A 29 11.82 -0.46 -6.41
CA PHE A 29 10.49 0.05 -6.77
C PHE A 29 10.53 1.42 -7.45
N PHE A 30 11.51 2.27 -7.12
CA PHE A 30 11.71 3.56 -7.78
C PHE A 30 12.31 3.42 -9.18
N GLU A 31 13.18 2.43 -9.36
CA GLU A 31 13.83 2.11 -10.63
C GLU A 31 12.93 1.29 -11.59
N MET A 32 11.82 0.71 -11.09
CA MET A 32 10.85 -0.02 -11.90
C MET A 32 10.17 0.84 -12.98
N ASP A 33 9.91 0.22 -14.14
CA ASP A 33 9.16 0.84 -15.22
C ASP A 33 7.71 1.15 -14.79
N ARG A 34 7.09 2.17 -15.41
CA ARG A 34 5.74 2.64 -15.03
C ARG A 34 4.70 1.52 -15.05
N LYS A 35 4.81 0.58 -16.00
CA LYS A 35 3.90 -0.58 -16.08
C LYS A 35 4.05 -1.51 -14.88
N GLU A 36 5.28 -1.78 -14.48
CA GLU A 36 5.59 -2.68 -13.37
C GLU A 36 5.19 -2.06 -12.02
N LYS A 37 5.48 -0.76 -11.85
CA LYS A 37 5.03 0.02 -10.70
C LYS A 37 3.49 -0.01 -10.59
N ALA A 38 2.77 0.19 -11.69
CA ALA A 38 1.31 0.12 -11.71
C ALA A 38 0.78 -1.28 -11.34
N PHE A 39 1.43 -2.35 -11.81
CA PHE A 39 1.07 -3.73 -11.47
C PHE A 39 1.25 -4.02 -9.98
N VAL A 40 2.37 -3.59 -9.40
CA VAL A 40 2.65 -3.73 -7.97
C VAL A 40 1.62 -2.97 -7.14
N ILE A 41 1.32 -1.72 -7.50
CA ILE A 41 0.29 -0.91 -6.82
C ILE A 41 -1.08 -1.59 -6.91
N ALA A 42 -1.48 -2.09 -8.08
CA ALA A 42 -2.75 -2.80 -8.25
C ALA A 42 -2.83 -4.07 -7.41
N SER A 43 -1.74 -4.85 -7.32
CA SER A 43 -1.67 -6.03 -6.45
C SER A 43 -1.80 -5.66 -4.97
N ILE A 44 -1.21 -4.55 -4.54
CA ILE A 44 -1.34 -4.06 -3.17
C ILE A 44 -2.78 -3.63 -2.88
N ASP A 45 -3.42 -2.90 -3.80
CA ASP A 45 -4.79 -2.42 -3.65
C ASP A 45 -5.79 -3.57 -3.48
N ILE A 46 -5.67 -4.62 -4.30
CA ILE A 46 -6.49 -5.84 -4.18
C ILE A 46 -6.35 -6.46 -2.78
N ARG A 47 -5.12 -6.54 -2.28
CA ARG A 47 -4.82 -7.14 -0.97
C ARG A 47 -5.36 -6.31 0.19
N ILE A 48 -5.23 -4.99 0.13
CA ILE A 48 -5.82 -4.06 1.11
C ILE A 48 -7.34 -4.19 1.10
N LYS A 49 -7.95 -4.28 -0.08
CA LYS A 49 -9.41 -4.42 -0.21
C LYS A 49 -9.92 -5.73 0.39
N GLU A 50 -9.20 -6.83 0.19
CA GLU A 50 -9.49 -8.13 0.83
C GLU A 50 -9.35 -8.04 2.35
N GLU A 51 -8.23 -7.49 2.84
CA GLU A 51 -7.95 -7.34 4.28
C GLU A 51 -8.99 -6.44 4.97
N GLN A 52 -9.40 -5.35 4.33
CA GLN A 52 -10.47 -4.47 4.81
C GLN A 52 -11.83 -5.19 4.86
N LYS A 53 -12.11 -6.07 3.88
CA LYS A 53 -13.33 -6.87 3.84
C LYS A 53 -13.33 -7.93 4.94
N GLU A 54 -12.21 -8.59 5.18
CA GLU A 54 -12.02 -9.53 6.29
C GLU A 54 -12.10 -8.83 7.64
N ALA A 55 -11.45 -7.68 7.82
CA ALA A 55 -11.53 -6.87 9.03
C ALA A 55 -12.97 -6.41 9.32
N LYS A 56 -13.72 -6.00 8.29
CA LYS A 56 -15.16 -5.69 8.42
C LYS A 56 -15.99 -6.91 8.81
N ARG A 57 -15.70 -8.09 8.24
CA ARG A 57 -16.36 -9.36 8.61
C ARG A 57 -16.03 -9.78 10.04
N ALA A 58 -14.78 -9.66 10.46
CA ALA A 58 -14.34 -9.94 11.83
C ALA A 58 -14.98 -9.00 12.85
N LYS A 59 -15.05 -7.69 12.54
CA LYS A 59 -15.77 -6.70 13.38
C LYS A 59 -17.26 -6.99 13.47
N ARG A 60 -17.90 -7.46 12.40
CA ARG A 60 -19.32 -7.85 12.40
C ARG A 60 -19.62 -9.10 13.21
N LYS A 61 -18.70 -10.08 13.26
CA LYS A 61 -18.84 -11.29 14.09
C LYS A 61 -18.59 -11.05 15.58
N LYS A 62 -18.04 -9.89 15.95
CA LYS A 62 -17.69 -9.55 17.34
C LYS A 62 -18.78 -8.74 18.07
N LYS A 63 -19.93 -8.55 17.44
CA LYS A 63 -21.12 -7.92 18.01
C LYS A 63 -22.25 -8.95 18.02
#